data_AF-A0A411H940-F1
#
_entry.id   AF-A0A411H940-F1
#
_cell.length_a   1.000
_cell.length_b   1.000
_cell.length_c   1.000
_cell.angle_alpha   90.00
_cell.angle_beta   90.00
_cell.angle_gamma   90.00
#
_symmetry.space_group_name_H-M   'P 1'
#
loop_
_entity.id
_entity.type
_entity.pdbx_description
1 polymer ?
#
loop_
_entity_poly.entity_id
_entity_poly.type
_entity_poly.pdbx_seq_one_letter_code
_entity_poly.pdbx_strand_id
1 'polypeptide(L)'
;MRPVVLHVELEDQKRSTTRAISERDRIKREAENATSVISALRSENRDLRRRVESGPSHESSETINALKAQIRICTEDFESERKDRERAVSKVSRLEHELERVRKENENLKREAIRRQTSPQIQTPYNDPFYHYQSSGGPHGNFTNEGLAARGVSRLQPVDQTQQINLDRYNVIDGKDLLADGEDHVTKSARSKDNYDQQDSEQTSAVGLRKTNDDDYQSLNASSISSKDRCSLSPKHSPRNSRGNSPVSKNTQQIVVANTDDNLRCPKCNKEFTSDEHPELLEHMDSCAY
;
A
#
# COMPACT_ATOMS: atom_id res chain seq x y z
N MET A 1 -99.35 -1.47 37.41
CA MET A 1 -98.04 -2.10 37.09
C MET A 1 -97.28 -1.46 35.92
N ARG A 2 -97.89 -0.68 35.01
CA ARG A 2 -97.19 0.00 33.89
C ARG A 2 -96.17 1.12 34.23
N PRO A 3 -96.29 1.91 35.31
CA PRO A 3 -95.37 3.02 35.57
C PRO A 3 -93.93 2.61 35.90
N VAL A 4 -93.76 1.43 36.51
CA VAL A 4 -92.44 0.93 36.94
C VAL A 4 -91.62 0.45 35.74
N VAL A 5 -92.25 -0.14 34.73
CA VAL A 5 -91.59 -0.65 33.53
C VAL A 5 -90.99 0.50 32.71
N LEU A 6 -91.72 1.60 32.54
CA LEU A 6 -91.23 2.79 31.82
C LEU A 6 -90.04 3.47 32.52
N HIS A 7 -89.99 3.41 33.85
CA HIS A 7 -88.87 3.97 34.60
C HIS A 7 -87.59 3.15 34.42
N VAL A 8 -87.71 1.81 34.42
CA VAL A 8 -86.58 0.90 34.19
C VAL A 8 -86.04 1.09 32.77
N GLU A 9 -86.90 1.17 31.76
CA GLU A 9 -86.50 1.42 30.37
C GLU A 9 -85.79 2.77 30.20
N LEU A 10 -86.26 3.83 30.88
CA LEU A 10 -85.62 5.14 30.86
C LEU A 10 -84.24 5.12 31.53
N GLU A 11 -84.07 4.40 32.64
CA GLU A 11 -82.77 4.25 33.29
C GLU A 11 -81.77 3.45 32.45
N ASP A 12 -82.24 2.39 31.79
CA ASP A 12 -81.40 1.60 30.88
C ASP A 12 -81.00 2.41 29.65
N GLN A 13 -81.91 3.22 29.11
CA GLN A 13 -81.60 4.16 28.04
C GLN A 13 -80.57 5.20 28.48
N LYS A 14 -80.71 5.77 29.68
CA LYS A 14 -79.71 6.69 30.25
C LYS A 14 -78.34 6.02 30.37
N ARG A 15 -78.26 4.82 30.96
CA ARG A 15 -77.01 4.05 31.07
C ARG A 15 -76.39 3.76 29.71
N SER A 16 -77.20 3.38 28.73
CA SER A 16 -76.77 3.14 27.34
C SER A 16 -76.20 4.40 26.71
N THR A 17 -76.89 5.54 26.82
CA THR A 17 -76.38 6.83 26.30
C THR A 17 -75.09 7.27 27.00
N THR A 18 -74.97 7.09 28.32
CA THR A 18 -73.74 7.39 29.05
C THR A 18 -72.56 6.53 28.59
N ARG A 19 -72.79 5.23 28.34
CA ARG A 19 -71.77 4.34 27.77
C ARG A 19 -71.37 4.78 26.37
N ALA A 20 -72.34 5.12 25.51
CA ALA A 20 -72.07 5.58 24.14
C ALA A 20 -71.28 6.90 24.12
N ILE A 21 -71.58 7.85 25.02
CA ILE A 21 -70.83 9.10 25.16
C ILE A 21 -69.39 8.81 25.62
N SER A 22 -69.23 7.96 26.63
CA SER A 22 -67.91 7.59 27.15
C SER A 22 -67.05 6.91 26.07
N GLU A 23 -67.66 6.03 25.27
CA GLU A 23 -66.98 5.35 24.17
C GLU A 23 -66.61 6.32 23.04
N ARG A 24 -67.52 7.23 22.67
CA ARG A 24 -67.23 8.30 21.71
C ARG A 24 -66.06 9.17 22.17
N ASP A 25 -66.01 9.51 23.46
CA ASP A 25 -64.95 10.35 24.02
C ASP A 25 -63.62 9.58 24.13
N ARG A 26 -63.65 8.25 24.27
CA ARG A 26 -62.46 7.39 24.16
C ARG A 26 -61.91 7.39 22.74
N ILE A 27 -62.76 7.09 21.74
CA ILE A 27 -62.38 7.06 20.32
C ILE A 27 -61.85 8.43 19.88
N LYS A 28 -62.47 9.53 20.35
CA LYS A 28 -62.02 10.88 20.05
C LYS A 28 -60.58 11.13 20.55
N ARG A 29 -60.26 10.73 21.78
CA ARG A 29 -58.90 10.86 22.33
C ARG A 29 -57.88 9.99 21.58
N GLU A 30 -58.27 8.77 21.19
CA GLU A 30 -57.42 7.90 20.38
C GLU A 30 -57.14 8.50 18.99
N ALA A 31 -58.14 9.11 18.36
CA ALA A 31 -57.97 9.80 17.09
C ALA A 31 -57.07 11.05 17.21
N GLU A 32 -57.24 11.86 18.26
CA GLU A 32 -56.37 13.00 18.56
C GLU A 32 -54.92 12.54 18.80
N ASN A 33 -54.71 11.46 19.54
CA ASN A 33 -53.38 10.89 19.75
C ASN A 33 -52.77 10.38 18.43
N ALA A 34 -53.53 9.63 17.63
CA ALA A 34 -53.06 9.12 16.33
C ALA A 34 -52.69 10.26 15.37
N THR A 35 -53.48 11.33 15.32
CA THR A 35 -53.16 12.50 14.48
C THR A 35 -51.89 13.22 14.94
N SER A 36 -51.65 13.31 16.26
CA SER A 36 -50.40 13.82 16.82
C SER A 36 -49.19 12.95 16.46
N VAL A 37 -49.33 11.62 16.50
CA VAL A 37 -48.24 10.71 16.13
C VAL A 37 -47.92 10.81 14.64
N ILE A 38 -48.95 10.86 13.78
CA ILE A 38 -48.78 11.00 12.33
C ILE A 38 -48.08 12.33 11.99
N SER A 39 -48.45 13.43 12.65
CA SER A 39 -47.79 14.73 12.41
C SER A 39 -46.32 14.71 12.83
N ALA A 40 -46.00 14.10 13.97
CA ALA A 40 -44.63 13.90 14.44
C ALA A 40 -43.80 13.06 13.44
N LEU A 41 -44.31 11.91 13.02
CA LEU A 41 -43.65 11.04 12.04
C LEU A 41 -43.48 11.72 10.67
N ARG A 42 -44.41 12.57 10.25
CA ARG A 42 -44.29 13.37 9.02
C ARG A 42 -43.20 14.44 9.15
N SER A 43 -43.06 15.06 10.31
CA SER A 43 -41.97 15.99 10.58
C SER A 43 -40.62 15.29 10.56
N GLU A 44 -40.51 14.15 11.25
CA GLU A 44 -39.28 13.35 11.26
C GLU A 44 -38.89 12.88 9.86
N ASN A 45 -39.84 12.38 9.07
CA ASN A 45 -39.59 12.02 7.67
C ASN A 45 -39.10 13.21 6.83
N ARG A 46 -39.64 14.40 7.07
CA ARG A 46 -39.17 15.62 6.40
C ARG A 46 -37.73 15.95 6.78
N ASP A 47 -37.37 15.78 8.05
CA ASP A 47 -36.02 16.06 8.53
C ASP A 47 -35.01 15.01 8.05
N LEU A 48 -35.39 13.74 8.04
CA LEU A 48 -34.58 12.66 7.44
C LEU A 48 -34.35 12.89 5.95
N ARG A 49 -35.39 13.28 5.20
CA ARG A 49 -35.26 13.65 3.78
C ARG A 49 -34.32 14.83 3.60
N ARG A 50 -34.43 15.88 4.42
CA ARG A 50 -33.50 17.00 4.39
C ARG A 50 -32.05 16.58 4.67
N ARG A 51 -31.82 15.64 5.60
CA ARG A 51 -30.47 15.11 5.87
C ARG A 51 -29.92 14.28 4.70
N VAL A 52 -30.77 13.52 4.02
CA VAL A 52 -30.38 12.72 2.84
C VAL A 52 -30.14 13.61 1.62
N GLU A 53 -30.98 14.61 1.41
CA GLU A 53 -30.82 15.62 0.34
C GLU A 53 -29.61 16.51 0.60
N SER A 54 -29.33 16.84 1.87
CA SER A 54 -28.07 17.42 2.32
C SER A 54 -26.96 16.38 2.45
N GLY A 55 -27.00 15.34 1.61
CA GLY A 55 -26.03 14.25 1.57
C GLY A 55 -24.59 14.76 1.44
N PRO A 56 -23.59 13.86 1.44
CA PRO A 56 -22.18 14.26 1.46
C PRO A 56 -21.97 15.41 0.46
N SER A 57 -21.56 16.56 0.99
CA SER A 57 -21.44 17.81 0.23
C SER A 57 -20.74 17.51 -1.09
N HIS A 58 -21.09 18.23 -2.15
CA HIS A 58 -20.37 18.12 -3.43
C HIS A 58 -18.84 18.15 -3.21
N GLU A 59 -18.39 18.98 -2.27
CA GLU A 59 -17.00 19.07 -1.81
C GLU A 59 -16.48 17.76 -1.21
N SER A 60 -17.29 17.03 -0.43
CA SER A 60 -16.94 15.71 0.09
C SER A 60 -16.82 14.67 -1.02
N SER A 61 -17.70 14.72 -2.04
CA SER A 61 -17.62 13.84 -3.20
C SER A 61 -16.37 14.10 -4.04
N GLU A 62 -16.06 15.37 -4.32
CA GLU A 62 -14.83 15.78 -5.01
C GLU A 62 -13.58 15.36 -4.23
N THR A 63 -13.58 15.57 -2.91
CA THR A 63 -12.48 15.13 -2.04
C THR A 63 -12.31 13.61 -2.09
N ILE A 64 -13.40 12.84 -2.03
CA ILE A 64 -13.35 11.38 -2.16
C ILE A 64 -12.77 10.97 -3.52
N ASN A 65 -13.17 11.64 -4.60
CA ASN A 65 -12.66 11.33 -5.94
C ASN A 65 -11.17 11.71 -6.09
N ALA A 66 -10.75 12.83 -5.51
CA ALA A 66 -9.35 13.23 -5.47
C ALA A 66 -8.50 12.22 -4.68
N LEU A 67 -8.98 11.77 -3.52
CA LEU A 67 -8.30 10.74 -2.73
C LEU A 67 -8.21 9.41 -3.47
N LYS A 68 -9.27 8.99 -4.18
CA LYS A 68 -9.23 7.79 -5.03
C LYS A 68 -8.18 7.92 -6.13
N ALA A 69 -8.09 9.08 -6.78
CA ALA A 69 -7.08 9.33 -7.80
C ALA A 69 -5.66 9.28 -7.22
N GLN A 70 -5.45 9.87 -6.03
CA GLN A 70 -4.17 9.83 -5.34
C GLN A 70 -3.75 8.40 -4.99
N ILE A 71 -4.65 7.59 -4.44
CA ILE A 71 -4.38 6.18 -4.12
C ILE A 71 -3.96 5.43 -5.38
N ARG A 72 -4.63 5.66 -6.50
CA ARG A 72 -4.30 5.02 -7.78
C ARG A 72 -2.89 5.38 -8.25
N ILE A 73 -2.55 6.67 -8.27
CA ILE A 73 -1.21 7.13 -8.69
C ILE A 73 -0.14 6.53 -7.78
N CYS A 74 -0.31 6.60 -6.46
CA CYS A 74 0.65 6.02 -5.52
C CYS A 74 0.80 4.51 -5.69
N THR A 75 -0.26 3.80 -6.08
CA THR A 75 -0.22 2.36 -6.35
C THR A 75 0.59 2.07 -7.62
N GLU A 76 0.32 2.82 -8.71
CA GLU A 76 1.04 2.70 -9.97
C GLU A 76 2.54 3.01 -9.81
N ASP A 77 2.88 4.05 -9.03
CA ASP A 77 4.26 4.41 -8.69
C ASP A 77 4.96 3.32 -7.88
N PHE A 78 4.28 2.77 -6.87
CA PHE A 78 4.83 1.69 -6.04
C PHE A 78 5.07 0.41 -6.84
N GLU A 79 4.15 0.02 -7.72
CA GLU A 79 4.34 -1.12 -8.61
C GLU A 79 5.50 -0.92 -9.60
N SER A 80 5.69 0.32 -10.06
CA SER A 80 6.79 0.68 -10.96
C SER A 80 8.14 0.59 -10.22
N GLU A 81 8.24 1.16 -9.02
CA GLU A 81 9.43 1.03 -8.15
C GLU A 81 9.75 -0.43 -7.87
N ARG A 82 8.73 -1.23 -7.53
CA ARG A 82 8.91 -2.66 -7.25
C ARG A 82 9.52 -3.38 -8.45
N LYS A 83 9.00 -3.14 -9.66
CA LYS A 83 9.54 -3.72 -10.90
C LYS A 83 10.99 -3.30 -11.14
N ASP A 84 11.32 -2.04 -10.88
CA ASP A 84 12.69 -1.54 -11.03
C ASP A 84 13.63 -2.17 -10.00
N ARG A 85 13.17 -2.35 -8.77
CA ARG A 85 13.90 -3.06 -7.72
C ARG A 85 14.15 -4.53 -8.10
N GLU A 86 13.15 -5.24 -8.63
CA GLU A 86 13.30 -6.62 -9.10
C GLU A 86 14.33 -6.73 -10.24
N ARG A 87 14.33 -5.77 -11.18
CA ARG A 87 15.35 -5.69 -12.25
C ARG A 87 16.74 -5.41 -11.69
N ALA A 88 16.85 -4.50 -10.72
CA ALA A 88 18.12 -4.17 -10.07
C ALA A 88 18.69 -5.38 -9.31
N VAL A 89 17.87 -6.07 -8.52
CA VAL A 89 18.24 -7.30 -7.81
C VAL A 89 18.70 -8.38 -8.78
N SER A 90 17.97 -8.58 -9.89
CA SER A 90 18.36 -9.54 -10.94
C SER A 90 19.71 -9.19 -11.56
N LYS A 91 19.98 -7.90 -11.80
CA LYS A 91 21.26 -7.41 -12.33
C LYS A 91 22.41 -7.61 -11.33
N VAL A 92 22.18 -7.34 -10.05
CA VAL A 92 23.15 -7.58 -8.97
C VAL A 92 23.51 -9.05 -8.92
N SER A 93 22.51 -9.95 -8.87
CA SER A 93 22.74 -11.39 -8.87
C SER A 93 23.59 -11.84 -10.08
N ARG A 94 23.28 -11.36 -11.29
CA ARG A 94 24.08 -11.68 -12.48
C ARG A 94 25.53 -11.19 -12.36
N LEU A 95 25.74 -9.97 -11.88
CA LEU A 95 27.07 -9.40 -11.71
C LEU A 95 27.87 -10.14 -10.62
N GLU A 96 27.23 -10.56 -9.53
CA GLU A 96 27.87 -11.38 -8.49
C GLU A 96 28.36 -12.71 -9.04
N HIS A 97 27.56 -13.39 -9.86
CA HIS A 97 27.96 -14.64 -10.54
C HIS A 97 29.14 -14.42 -11.49
N GLU A 98 29.13 -13.32 -12.25
CA GLU A 98 30.22 -12.99 -13.16
C GLU A 98 31.52 -12.67 -12.40
N LEU A 99 31.42 -11.91 -11.31
CA LEU A 99 32.54 -11.57 -10.45
C LEU A 99 33.15 -12.85 -9.84
N GLU A 100 32.31 -13.78 -9.39
CA GLU A 100 32.75 -15.08 -8.87
C GLU A 100 33.45 -15.93 -9.95
N ARG A 101 32.93 -15.95 -11.18
CA ARG A 101 33.58 -16.62 -12.31
C ARG A 101 34.98 -16.06 -12.57
N VAL A 102 35.11 -14.73 -12.62
CA VAL A 102 36.39 -14.04 -12.86
C VAL A 102 37.37 -14.24 -11.68
N ARG A 103 36.88 -14.31 -10.44
CA ARG A 103 37.70 -14.67 -9.27
C ARG A 103 38.29 -16.07 -9.42
N LYS A 104 37.47 -17.06 -9.75
CA LYS A 104 37.93 -18.44 -9.98
C LYS A 104 38.94 -18.56 -11.11
N GLU A 105 38.74 -17.84 -12.21
CA GLU A 105 39.68 -17.80 -13.33
C GLU A 105 41.03 -17.20 -12.90
N ASN A 106 41.02 -16.08 -12.19
CA ASN A 106 42.23 -15.47 -11.65
C ASN A 106 42.97 -16.40 -10.67
N GLU A 107 42.25 -17.11 -9.81
CA GLU A 107 42.86 -18.11 -8.92
C GLU A 107 43.52 -19.25 -9.70
N ASN A 108 42.86 -19.76 -10.73
CA ASN A 108 43.42 -20.81 -11.59
C ASN A 108 44.69 -20.34 -12.32
N LEU A 109 44.68 -19.12 -12.88
CA LEU A 109 45.85 -18.52 -13.51
C LEU A 109 47.00 -18.33 -12.52
N LYS A 110 46.71 -17.89 -11.28
CA LYS A 110 47.71 -17.81 -10.21
C LYS A 110 48.31 -19.18 -9.88
N ARG A 111 47.48 -20.22 -9.76
CA ARG A 111 47.95 -21.61 -9.52
C ARG A 111 48.83 -22.10 -10.67
N GLU A 112 48.43 -21.84 -11.92
CA GLU A 112 49.20 -22.22 -13.11
C GLU A 112 50.54 -21.48 -13.21
N ALA A 113 50.57 -20.19 -12.89
CA ALA A 113 51.80 -19.41 -12.83
C ALA A 113 52.78 -19.96 -11.77
N ILE A 114 52.28 -20.34 -10.59
CA ILE A 114 53.08 -20.99 -9.54
C ILE A 114 53.63 -22.32 -10.06
N ARG A 115 52.78 -23.17 -10.68
CA ARG A 115 53.23 -24.46 -11.25
C ARG A 115 54.37 -24.29 -12.24
N ARG A 116 54.29 -23.29 -13.13
CA ARG A 116 55.35 -22.98 -14.09
C ARG A 116 56.64 -22.51 -13.43
N GLN A 117 56.56 -21.73 -12.34
CA GLN A 117 57.74 -21.30 -11.59
C GLN A 117 58.38 -22.44 -10.78
N THR A 118 57.57 -23.32 -10.21
CA THR A 118 58.05 -24.45 -9.39
C THR A 118 58.42 -25.68 -10.21
N SER A 119 58.13 -25.71 -11.52
CA SER A 119 58.53 -26.82 -12.37
C SER A 119 60.05 -26.87 -12.39
N PRO A 120 60.68 -27.92 -11.83
CA PRO A 120 62.13 -28.05 -11.91
C PRO A 120 62.49 -28.05 -13.38
N GLN A 121 63.45 -27.20 -13.75
CA GLN A 121 64.21 -27.34 -14.98
C GLN A 121 64.82 -28.74 -14.93
N ILE A 122 64.08 -29.73 -15.44
CA ILE A 122 64.67 -31.00 -15.84
C ILE A 122 65.65 -30.57 -16.92
N GLN A 123 66.92 -30.47 -16.54
CA GLN A 123 68.02 -30.37 -17.48
C GLN A 123 67.84 -31.57 -18.40
N THR A 124 67.22 -31.34 -19.55
CA THR A 124 67.31 -32.29 -20.65
C THR A 124 68.80 -32.31 -20.99
N PRO A 125 69.50 -33.45 -20.84
CA PRO A 125 70.88 -33.53 -21.25
C PRO A 125 70.91 -33.20 -22.74
N TYR A 126 71.45 -32.02 -23.04
CA TYR A 126 71.57 -31.47 -24.37
C TYR A 126 72.58 -32.34 -25.12
N ASN A 127 72.07 -33.29 -25.89
CA ASN A 127 72.84 -34.06 -26.86
C ASN A 127 72.49 -33.48 -28.24
N ASP A 128 73.15 -32.38 -28.60
CA ASP A 128 73.00 -31.71 -29.89
C ASP A 128 74.32 -31.83 -30.66
N PRO A 129 74.40 -32.73 -31.66
CA PRO A 129 75.52 -32.78 -32.57
C PRO A 129 75.23 -31.86 -33.77
N PHE A 130 76.10 -30.86 -33.96
CA PHE A 130 76.34 -30.16 -35.23
C PHE A 130 75.18 -29.34 -35.80
N TYR A 131 75.24 -28.01 -35.68
CA TYR A 131 75.32 -27.11 -36.85
C TYR A 131 75.83 -25.73 -36.41
N HIS A 132 77.10 -25.48 -36.71
CA HIS A 132 77.72 -24.15 -36.65
C HIS A 132 77.59 -23.54 -38.05
N TYR A 133 76.67 -22.60 -38.26
CA TYR A 133 76.64 -21.79 -39.48
C TYR A 133 76.94 -20.34 -39.13
N GLN A 134 78.12 -19.91 -39.58
CA GLN A 134 78.58 -18.54 -39.56
C GLN A 134 77.60 -17.65 -40.32
N SER A 135 77.13 -16.58 -39.68
CA SER A 135 76.55 -15.46 -40.40
C SER A 135 77.17 -14.17 -39.85
N SER A 136 78.20 -13.74 -40.55
CA SER A 136 78.90 -12.47 -40.37
C SER A 136 78.13 -11.34 -41.05
N GLY A 137 77.99 -10.21 -40.36
CA GLY A 137 77.98 -8.89 -40.99
C GLY A 137 76.66 -8.12 -40.88
N GLY A 138 76.66 -7.10 -40.01
CA GLY A 138 75.66 -6.03 -40.03
C GLY A 138 75.80 -5.09 -38.83
N PRO A 139 76.49 -3.94 -38.97
CA PRO A 139 76.57 -2.93 -37.92
C PRO A 139 75.36 -1.98 -37.98
N HIS A 140 75.08 -1.31 -36.85
CA HIS A 140 74.13 -0.22 -36.61
C HIS A 140 72.86 -0.59 -35.82
N GLY A 141 72.79 0.00 -34.62
CA GLY A 141 71.54 0.08 -33.85
C GLY A 141 71.76 0.25 -32.35
N ASN A 142 72.50 1.28 -31.92
CA ASN A 142 72.42 1.75 -30.54
C ASN A 142 71.00 2.25 -30.27
N PHE A 143 70.17 1.44 -29.63
CA PHE A 143 69.01 1.92 -28.87
C PHE A 143 69.14 1.40 -27.45
N THR A 144 69.62 2.27 -26.58
CA THR A 144 69.52 2.18 -25.13
C THR A 144 68.04 2.14 -24.75
N ASN A 145 67.46 0.95 -24.58
CA ASN A 145 66.18 0.76 -23.88
C ASN A 145 66.42 0.70 -22.37
N GLU A 146 67.08 1.73 -21.86
CA GLU A 146 67.24 2.01 -20.44
C GLU A 146 66.20 3.08 -20.10
N GLY A 147 64.96 2.66 -19.80
CA GLY A 147 63.92 3.66 -19.51
C GLY A 147 62.46 3.24 -19.43
N LEU A 148 62.07 2.06 -18.96
CA LEU A 148 60.66 1.78 -18.59
C LEU A 148 60.49 0.90 -17.34
N ALA A 149 61.47 0.91 -16.42
CA ALA A 149 61.37 0.26 -15.12
C ALA A 149 61.11 1.27 -13.99
N ALA A 150 60.01 2.03 -14.04
CA ALA A 150 59.57 2.85 -12.90
C ALA A 150 58.13 3.38 -13.07
N ARG A 151 57.11 2.52 -12.97
CA ARG A 151 55.80 2.97 -12.48
C ARG A 151 55.33 2.04 -11.39
N GLY A 152 55.31 2.61 -10.19
CA GLY A 152 55.27 1.92 -8.92
C GLY A 152 54.10 0.97 -8.75
N VAL A 153 54.42 -0.14 -8.10
CA VAL A 153 53.46 -0.95 -7.36
C VAL A 153 52.94 -0.07 -6.23
N SER A 154 51.83 0.63 -6.47
CA SER A 154 51.04 1.20 -5.39
C SER A 154 50.56 0.02 -4.54
N ARG A 155 51.23 -0.14 -3.40
CA ARG A 155 50.89 -1.03 -2.30
C ARG A 155 49.49 -0.65 -1.82
N LEU A 156 48.46 -1.17 -2.48
CA LEU A 156 47.10 -1.17 -1.96
C LEU A 156 47.16 -1.96 -0.65
N GLN A 157 47.01 -1.23 0.46
CA GLN A 157 46.80 -1.87 1.74
C GLN A 157 45.54 -2.75 1.64
N PRO A 158 45.55 -3.95 2.23
CA PRO A 158 44.34 -4.75 2.33
C PRO A 158 43.33 -3.96 3.15
N VAL A 159 42.28 -3.46 2.49
CA VAL A 159 41.14 -2.89 3.19
C VAL A 159 40.41 -4.07 3.82
N ASP A 160 40.72 -4.31 5.10
CA ASP A 160 39.92 -5.13 6.01
C ASP A 160 38.56 -4.43 6.19
N GLN A 161 37.63 -4.68 5.28
CA GLN A 161 36.22 -4.37 5.48
C GLN A 161 35.36 -5.52 4.96
N THR A 162 35.48 -6.65 5.65
CA THR A 162 34.33 -7.52 5.96
C THR A 162 33.34 -6.78 6.84
N GLN A 163 32.70 -5.73 6.32
CA GLN A 163 31.34 -5.44 6.73
C GLN A 163 30.45 -6.29 5.83
N GLN A 164 30.30 -7.56 6.21
CA GLN A 164 29.18 -8.37 5.76
C GLN A 164 27.92 -7.59 6.13
N ILE A 165 27.35 -6.89 5.14
CA ILE A 165 26.01 -6.34 5.23
C ILE A 165 25.11 -7.57 5.34
N ASN A 166 24.63 -7.82 6.55
CA ASN A 166 23.77 -8.95 6.88
C ASN A 166 22.41 -8.73 6.19
N LEU A 167 22.32 -9.18 4.93
CA LEU A 167 21.13 -9.06 4.07
C LEU A 167 19.96 -9.93 4.54
N ASP A 168 20.20 -10.88 5.46
CA ASP A 168 19.16 -11.75 6.04
C ASP A 168 18.16 -10.98 6.91
N ARG A 169 18.44 -9.72 7.26
CA ARG A 169 17.53 -8.88 8.07
C ARG A 169 16.39 -8.22 7.28
N TYR A 170 16.37 -8.37 5.95
CA TYR A 170 15.31 -7.82 5.08
C TYR A 170 14.40 -8.87 4.45
N ASN A 171 14.43 -10.12 4.93
CA ASN A 171 13.37 -11.10 4.63
C ASN A 171 12.10 -10.76 5.43
N VAL A 172 11.46 -9.64 5.06
CA VAL A 172 10.13 -9.28 5.52
C VAL A 172 9.14 -10.03 4.65
N ILE A 173 8.64 -11.14 5.20
CA ILE A 173 7.28 -11.68 5.03
C ILE A 173 6.82 -11.72 3.56
N ASP A 174 7.22 -12.77 2.83
CA ASP A 174 6.50 -13.17 1.62
C ASP A 174 5.14 -13.73 2.08
N GLY A 175 4.08 -12.94 1.90
CA GLY A 175 2.72 -13.27 2.34
C GLY A 175 2.05 -14.32 1.45
N LYS A 176 2.63 -15.52 1.35
CA LYS A 176 2.11 -16.60 0.49
C LYS A 176 1.59 -17.85 1.20
N ASP A 177 1.78 -18.01 2.50
CA ASP A 177 1.41 -19.24 3.19
C ASP A 177 0.22 -19.08 4.13
N LEU A 178 -1.00 -18.92 3.61
CA LEU A 178 -2.22 -19.03 4.44
C LEU A 178 -3.47 -19.61 3.76
N LEU A 179 -3.38 -20.31 2.62
CA LEU A 179 -4.54 -21.02 2.05
C LEU A 179 -4.16 -22.35 1.39
N ALA A 180 -3.80 -23.33 2.19
CA ALA A 180 -3.91 -24.73 1.81
C ALA A 180 -4.18 -25.54 3.09
N ASP A 181 -5.37 -26.17 3.12
CA ASP A 181 -5.69 -27.45 3.78
C ASP A 181 -7.12 -27.39 4.35
N GLY A 182 -8.04 -27.98 3.59
CA GLY A 182 -9.44 -28.16 3.95
C GLY A 182 -10.26 -28.88 2.87
N GLU A 183 -9.66 -29.82 2.13
CA GLU A 183 -10.42 -30.78 1.32
C GLU A 183 -10.69 -32.03 2.16
N ASP A 184 -11.85 -32.06 2.83
CA ASP A 184 -12.38 -33.29 3.40
C ASP A 184 -13.16 -34.06 2.32
N HIS A 185 -12.60 -35.25 2.06
CA HIS A 185 -13.17 -36.35 1.32
C HIS A 185 -14.63 -36.65 1.69
N VAL A 186 -15.55 -36.57 0.71
CA VAL A 186 -16.78 -37.37 0.72
C VAL A 186 -16.74 -38.39 -0.41
N THR A 187 -16.65 -39.64 0.02
CA THR A 187 -16.61 -40.84 -0.79
C THR A 187 -17.92 -41.09 -1.55
N LYS A 188 -17.73 -41.57 -2.77
CA LYS A 188 -18.68 -42.24 -3.68
C LYS A 188 -19.74 -43.07 -2.93
N SER A 189 -21.01 -42.93 -3.31
CA SER A 189 -21.98 -44.02 -3.25
C SER A 189 -22.81 -44.04 -4.53
N ALA A 190 -22.60 -45.10 -5.30
CA ALA A 190 -23.38 -45.45 -6.47
C ALA A 190 -24.58 -46.29 -6.05
N ARG A 191 -25.78 -45.80 -6.34
CA ARG A 191 -27.06 -46.51 -6.49
C ARG A 191 -27.92 -45.57 -7.34
N SER A 192 -28.81 -45.97 -8.22
CA SER A 192 -29.18 -47.20 -8.93
C SER A 192 -30.27 -46.68 -9.87
N LYS A 193 -30.31 -47.17 -11.12
CA LYS A 193 -31.47 -46.94 -12.00
C LYS A 193 -32.71 -47.52 -11.30
N ASP A 194 -33.86 -46.85 -11.46
CA ASP A 194 -35.04 -47.45 -12.09
C ASP A 194 -36.15 -46.42 -12.34
N ASN A 195 -36.84 -46.67 -13.47
CA ASN A 195 -38.00 -45.99 -14.04
C ASN A 195 -39.16 -45.76 -13.05
N TYR A 196 -39.90 -44.68 -13.24
CA TYR A 196 -41.36 -44.79 -13.44
C TYR A 196 -41.85 -43.74 -14.44
N ASP A 197 -42.70 -44.25 -15.32
CA ASP A 197 -43.33 -43.64 -16.48
C ASP A 197 -44.63 -42.90 -16.08
N GLN A 198 -45.08 -42.01 -16.96
CA GLN A 198 -46.50 -41.70 -17.24
C GLN A 198 -47.37 -40.90 -16.23
N GLN A 199 -47.73 -39.64 -16.57
CA GLN A 199 -48.99 -39.26 -17.27
C GLN A 199 -49.33 -37.77 -17.14
N ASP A 200 -49.61 -37.16 -18.31
CA ASP A 200 -50.69 -36.23 -18.66
C ASP A 200 -51.20 -35.20 -17.64
N SER A 201 -51.19 -33.92 -18.04
CA SER A 201 -52.40 -33.07 -18.19
C SER A 201 -52.06 -31.63 -18.60
N GLU A 202 -52.33 -31.33 -19.87
CA GLU A 202 -53.03 -30.16 -20.44
C GLU A 202 -52.76 -28.70 -19.94
N GLN A 203 -52.30 -27.90 -20.92
CA GLN A 203 -52.87 -26.63 -21.37
C GLN A 203 -53.27 -25.56 -20.34
N THR A 204 -52.54 -24.43 -20.32
CA THR A 204 -53.14 -23.11 -20.59
C THR A 204 -52.16 -22.19 -21.29
N SER A 205 -52.64 -21.62 -22.39
CA SER A 205 -52.03 -20.60 -23.22
C SER A 205 -51.86 -19.26 -22.50
N ALA A 206 -50.81 -18.52 -22.87
CA ALA A 206 -50.89 -17.15 -23.42
C ALA A 206 -49.86 -16.15 -22.85
N VAL A 207 -49.39 -15.33 -23.80
CA VAL A 207 -48.74 -14.01 -23.66
C VAL A 207 -47.25 -14.03 -23.35
N GLY A 208 -46.48 -13.89 -24.43
CA GLY A 208 -45.09 -13.48 -24.38
C GLY A 208 -44.93 -12.04 -23.89
N LEU A 209 -43.92 -11.85 -23.07
CA LEU A 209 -43.26 -10.57 -22.82
C LEU A 209 -41.79 -10.88 -22.60
N ARG A 210 -40.97 -10.49 -23.58
CA ARG A 210 -39.52 -10.50 -23.49
C ARG A 210 -39.11 -9.47 -22.42
N LYS A 211 -38.45 -9.93 -21.36
CA LYS A 211 -37.60 -9.10 -20.49
C LYS A 211 -36.28 -9.83 -20.31
N THR A 212 -35.23 -9.24 -20.87
CA THR A 212 -33.84 -9.54 -20.54
C THR A 212 -33.59 -9.00 -19.13
N ASN A 213 -33.36 -9.90 -18.17
CA ASN A 213 -32.82 -9.53 -16.87
C ASN A 213 -31.32 -9.82 -16.92
N ASP A 214 -30.55 -8.77 -17.17
CA ASP A 214 -29.17 -8.64 -16.70
C ASP A 214 -29.26 -8.23 -15.23
N ASP A 215 -28.94 -9.14 -14.30
CA ASP A 215 -28.71 -8.82 -12.89
C ASP A 215 -27.89 -9.95 -12.23
N ASP A 216 -26.67 -10.18 -12.72
CA ASP A 216 -25.61 -10.84 -11.95
C ASP A 216 -24.87 -9.76 -11.14
N TYR A 217 -25.51 -9.24 -10.08
CA TYR A 217 -24.85 -8.44 -9.06
C TYR A 217 -24.64 -9.30 -7.82
N GLN A 218 -23.49 -9.98 -7.76
CA GLN A 218 -23.08 -10.72 -6.57
C GLN A 218 -22.97 -9.76 -5.38
N SER A 219 -23.89 -9.92 -4.43
CA SER A 219 -23.84 -9.30 -3.11
C SER A 219 -22.57 -9.73 -2.38
N LEU A 220 -21.59 -8.84 -2.30
CA LEU A 220 -20.49 -9.00 -1.35
C LEU A 220 -21.00 -8.70 0.06
N ASN A 221 -20.93 -9.76 0.85
CA ASN A 221 -21.27 -9.87 2.24
C ASN A 221 -20.39 -8.92 3.08
N ALA A 222 -20.89 -7.70 3.35
CA ALA A 222 -20.31 -6.80 4.32
C ALA A 222 -20.92 -7.11 5.69
N SER A 223 -20.18 -7.82 6.53
CA SER A 223 -20.44 -7.86 7.96
C SER A 223 -19.14 -7.90 8.74
N SER A 224 -18.94 -6.80 9.47
CA SER A 224 -18.45 -6.79 10.86
C SER A 224 -16.97 -7.06 11.09
N ILE A 225 -16.13 -6.04 10.86
CA ILE A 225 -14.85 -5.92 11.56
C ILE A 225 -15.04 -4.91 12.69
N SER A 226 -15.14 -5.46 13.90
CA SER A 226 -15.25 -4.76 15.16
C SER A 226 -14.08 -3.79 15.37
N SER A 227 -14.42 -2.54 15.62
CA SER A 227 -13.49 -1.50 16.05
C SER A 227 -12.98 -1.79 17.46
N LYS A 228 -11.71 -2.18 17.57
CA LYS A 228 -10.83 -1.88 18.70
C LYS A 228 -9.44 -2.35 18.32
N ASP A 229 -8.59 -1.42 17.90
CA ASP A 229 -7.30 -1.22 18.53
C ASP A 229 -6.71 0.12 18.11
N ARG A 230 -6.51 0.96 19.12
CA ARG A 230 -5.78 2.23 19.02
C ARG A 230 -4.30 1.89 18.95
N CYS A 231 -3.71 1.96 17.75
CA CYS A 231 -2.26 2.06 17.61
C CYS A 231 -1.90 3.49 17.21
N SER A 232 -1.73 4.33 18.22
CA SER A 232 -0.99 5.59 18.13
C SER A 232 0.47 5.29 17.81
N LEU A 233 0.88 5.53 16.57
CA LEU A 233 2.29 5.54 16.17
C LEU A 233 2.71 6.97 15.86
N SER A 234 3.38 7.57 16.84
CA SER A 234 4.16 8.80 16.67
C SER A 234 5.34 8.57 15.71
N PRO A 235 5.72 9.55 14.87
CA PRO A 235 6.92 9.46 14.06
C PRO A 235 8.18 9.54 14.94
N LYS A 236 8.98 8.48 14.94
CA LYS A 236 10.34 8.51 15.50
C LYS A 236 11.30 9.04 14.44
N HIS A 237 11.71 10.30 14.59
CA HIS A 237 12.89 10.83 13.90
C HIS A 237 14.15 10.16 14.47
N SER A 238 14.93 9.50 13.63
CA SER A 238 16.29 9.05 13.94
C SER A 238 17.26 10.23 13.83
N PRO A 239 18.10 10.53 14.85
CA PRO A 239 19.16 11.50 14.69
C PRO A 239 20.39 10.83 14.03
N ARG A 240 20.89 11.50 13.00
CA ARG A 240 22.11 11.17 12.26
C ARG A 240 23.32 11.58 13.12
N ASN A 241 24.12 10.60 13.54
CA ASN A 241 25.39 10.82 14.24
C ASN A 241 26.46 11.31 13.25
N SER A 242 26.77 12.60 13.30
CA SER A 242 27.97 13.20 12.70
C SER A 242 28.98 13.45 13.81
N ARG A 243 30.01 12.60 13.91
CA ARG A 243 31.18 12.88 14.75
C ARG A 243 32.09 13.88 14.04
N GLY A 244 32.17 15.09 14.59
CA GLY A 244 33.19 16.09 14.29
C GLY A 244 33.57 16.81 15.57
N ASN A 245 34.79 16.57 16.05
CA ASN A 245 35.37 17.24 17.21
C ASN A 245 35.63 18.72 16.91
N SER A 246 35.22 19.63 17.79
CA SER A 246 36.09 20.72 18.26
C SER A 246 35.53 21.42 19.51
N PRO A 247 36.37 22.00 20.38
CA PRO A 247 36.01 22.30 21.77
C PRO A 247 35.78 23.79 22.05
N VAL A 248 35.08 24.05 23.18
CA VAL A 248 35.15 25.24 24.03
C VAL A 248 34.57 26.55 23.45
N SER A 249 33.41 26.96 23.97
CA SER A 249 33.33 28.21 24.75
C SER A 249 32.05 28.26 25.58
N LYS A 250 32.19 28.75 26.81
CA LYS A 250 31.13 28.86 27.81
C LYS A 250 30.35 30.16 27.60
N ASN A 251 29.12 30.15 28.12
CA ASN A 251 28.42 31.29 28.70
C ASN A 251 27.61 32.17 27.72
N THR A 252 26.28 32.09 27.79
CA THR A 252 25.36 33.22 28.04
C THR A 252 23.89 32.79 27.86
N GLN A 253 23.19 32.79 28.99
CA GLN A 253 21.76 33.07 29.24
C GLN A 253 20.69 32.60 28.23
N GLN A 254 19.86 31.68 28.75
CA GLN A 254 18.53 31.34 28.29
C GLN A 254 17.64 32.59 28.15
N ILE A 255 17.30 32.92 26.91
CA ILE A 255 16.07 33.64 26.57
C ILE A 255 15.13 32.58 25.99
N VAL A 256 13.91 32.54 26.52
CA VAL A 256 12.82 31.67 26.06
C VAL A 256 12.47 32.10 24.63
N VAL A 257 13.00 31.40 23.64
CA VAL A 257 12.59 31.56 22.24
C VAL A 257 11.28 30.78 22.11
N ALA A 258 10.17 31.51 22.09
CA ALA A 258 8.95 31.01 21.48
C ALA A 258 9.29 30.67 20.03
N ASN A 259 9.06 29.42 19.61
CA ASN A 259 9.20 29.00 18.22
C ASN A 259 8.23 29.81 17.35
N THR A 260 8.71 30.91 16.79
CA THR A 260 8.04 31.71 15.76
C THR A 260 8.48 31.22 14.39
N ASP A 261 8.29 29.92 14.12
CA ASP A 261 8.75 29.25 12.89
C ASP A 261 7.69 29.22 11.77
N ASP A 262 6.61 30.01 11.89
CA ASP A 262 5.56 30.12 10.86
C ASP A 262 5.79 31.31 9.91
N ASN A 263 7.04 31.63 9.60
CA ASN A 263 7.36 32.63 8.57
C ASN A 263 7.43 31.94 7.20
N LEU A 264 6.52 32.31 6.31
CA LEU A 264 6.48 31.88 4.92
C LEU A 264 7.53 32.66 4.11
N ARG A 265 8.16 32.01 3.13
CA ARG A 265 9.24 32.63 2.33
C ARG A 265 8.93 32.53 0.84
N CYS A 266 9.13 33.63 0.12
CA CYS A 266 9.06 33.62 -1.34
C CYS A 266 10.22 32.80 -1.92
N PRO A 267 9.97 31.75 -2.71
CA PRO A 267 11.04 30.89 -3.24
C PRO A 267 11.91 31.57 -4.30
N LYS A 268 11.45 32.70 -4.87
CA LYS A 268 12.19 33.45 -5.89
C LYS A 268 13.23 34.40 -5.29
N CYS A 269 12.86 35.17 -4.26
CA CYS A 269 13.72 36.21 -3.69
C CYS A 269 14.03 36.03 -2.18
N ASN A 270 13.54 34.95 -1.56
CA ASN A 270 13.65 34.66 -0.12
C ASN A 270 13.09 35.73 0.83
N LYS A 271 12.24 36.64 0.34
CA LYS A 271 11.52 37.58 1.21
C LYS A 271 10.60 36.82 2.17
N GLU A 272 10.68 37.17 3.45
CA GLU A 272 9.90 36.58 4.54
C GLU A 272 8.55 37.29 4.68
N PHE A 273 7.52 36.51 4.99
CA PHE A 273 6.15 36.94 5.24
C PHE A 273 5.66 36.21 6.49
N THR A 274 4.88 36.87 7.31
CA THR A 274 4.24 36.22 8.47
C THR A 274 3.06 35.36 8.02
N SER A 275 2.61 34.42 8.86
CA SER A 275 1.44 33.57 8.53
C SER A 275 0.17 34.37 8.21
N ASP A 276 0.02 35.57 8.78
CA ASP A 276 -1.13 36.46 8.54
C ASP A 276 -1.02 37.21 7.20
N GLU A 277 0.18 37.30 6.61
CA GLU A 277 0.50 37.96 5.34
C GLU A 277 0.54 37.00 4.14
N HIS A 278 -0.07 35.81 4.27
CA HIS A 278 -0.23 34.87 3.15
C HIS A 278 -0.80 35.49 1.86
N PRO A 279 -1.83 36.38 1.87
CA PRO A 279 -2.29 37.01 0.64
C PRO A 279 -1.24 37.94 0.00
N GLU A 280 -0.43 38.63 0.79
CA GLU A 280 0.63 39.51 0.30
C GLU A 280 1.79 38.71 -0.32
N LEU A 281 2.09 37.53 0.23
CA LEU A 281 3.04 36.59 -0.36
C LEU A 281 2.59 36.14 -1.75
N LEU A 282 1.29 35.87 -1.95
CA LEU A 282 0.75 35.47 -3.26
C LEU A 282 0.87 36.60 -4.30
N GLU A 283 0.46 37.82 -3.95
CA GLU A 283 0.62 38.99 -4.84
C GLU A 283 2.09 39.27 -5.16
N HIS A 284 2.97 39.07 -4.17
CA HIS A 284 4.40 39.16 -4.37
C HIS A 284 4.92 38.07 -5.32
N MET A 285 4.48 36.82 -5.21
CA MET A 285 4.92 35.74 -6.10
C MET A 285 4.57 36.00 -7.57
N ASP A 286 3.42 36.66 -7.82
CA ASP A 286 2.96 37.02 -9.16
C ASP A 286 3.76 38.18 -9.77
N SER A 287 4.22 39.13 -8.94
CA SER A 287 5.00 40.30 -9.36
C SER A 287 6.52 40.14 -9.24
N CYS A 288 6.99 39.10 -8.55
CA CYS A 288 8.41 38.85 -8.32
C CYS A 288 9.08 38.33 -9.60
N ALA A 289 9.78 39.25 -10.28
CA ALA A 289 10.81 38.99 -11.27
C ALA A 289 12.19 38.92 -10.58
N TYR A 290 13.06 38.04 -11.09
CA TYR A 290 14.41 37.78 -10.57
C TYR A 290 15.28 39.02 -10.40
#